data_AF-A0A2S4XIB5-F1
#
_entry.id   AF-A0A2S4XIB5-F1
#
_cell.length_a   1.000
_cell.length_b   1.000
_cell.length_c   1.000
_cell.angle_alpha   90.00
_cell.angle_beta   90.00
_cell.angle_gamma   90.00
#
_symmetry.space_group_name_H-M   'P 1'
#
loop_
_entity.id
_entity.type
_entity.pdbx_description
1 polymer ?
#
loop_
_entity_poly.entity_id
_entity_poly.type
_entity_poly.pdbx_seq_one_letter_code
_entity_poly.pdbx_strand_id
1 'polypeptide(L)'
;MSNGSTPPTTRRSVRTLLLVPAAVAALCCAGCGTGAGGSGTASEGRPGPDRPAAAGEHTATARPGDGGTDHEGDAGAERAPAAGGGPLKGKVVVIDPGHNPANRDHAKEIARQVDVGNARKECDTTGTSTNDGYAEASFTLDVARRARTLLQKEGAKVVFTQDGDRPYGPCVDERAEIGNTAHADAALSIHADGAAAGNRGFHVIRPGVVHSGGADTRKITGPSRDLADHLVGRFVAATGSAPANYIGTGKGLDTRTDLGGLNLSRVPKVFLECGNMRDAKDAAHLTDPAWRQKAAAGIAEGITGFLRG
;
A
#
# COMPACT_ATOMS: atom_id res chain seq x y z
N MET A 1 23.45 -15.25 -82.19
CA MET A 1 24.39 -14.32 -81.52
C MET A 1 23.63 -13.52 -80.48
N SER A 2 24.29 -13.24 -79.36
CA SER A 2 23.82 -12.52 -78.16
C SER A 2 22.81 -13.25 -77.27
N ASN A 3 22.94 -13.26 -75.95
CA ASN A 3 24.06 -13.33 -75.00
C ASN A 3 23.37 -13.52 -73.65
N GLY A 4 23.76 -14.55 -72.90
CA GLY A 4 23.16 -14.84 -71.60
C GLY A 4 23.53 -13.80 -70.56
N SER A 5 22.66 -13.65 -69.55
CA SER A 5 23.03 -13.13 -68.24
C SER A 5 22.04 -13.66 -67.22
N THR A 6 22.48 -14.68 -66.48
CA THR A 6 21.87 -15.18 -65.24
C THR A 6 21.98 -14.14 -64.12
N PRO A 7 20.93 -13.91 -63.31
CA PRO A 7 21.02 -13.08 -62.12
C PRO A 7 21.66 -13.84 -60.94
N PRO A 8 22.30 -13.14 -59.98
CA PRO A 8 23.01 -13.77 -58.88
C PRO A 8 22.07 -14.28 -57.78
N THR A 9 22.39 -15.46 -57.26
CA THR A 9 21.79 -16.04 -56.05
C THR A 9 22.16 -15.24 -54.80
N THR A 10 21.19 -14.61 -54.16
CA THR A 10 21.35 -14.00 -52.84
C THR A 10 21.37 -15.08 -51.76
N ARG A 11 22.54 -15.28 -51.12
CA ARG A 11 22.66 -16.09 -49.90
C ARG A 11 21.91 -15.38 -48.77
N ARG A 12 20.78 -15.95 -48.32
CA ARG A 12 20.13 -15.57 -47.06
C ARG A 12 21.00 -16.04 -45.89
N SER A 13 21.62 -15.09 -45.20
CA SER A 13 22.26 -15.32 -43.90
C SER A 13 21.19 -15.60 -42.86
N VAL A 14 21.06 -16.86 -42.43
CA VAL A 14 20.23 -17.22 -41.28
C VAL A 14 20.94 -16.73 -40.03
N ARG A 15 20.48 -15.62 -39.46
CA ARG A 15 20.85 -15.20 -38.10
C ARG A 15 20.02 -16.02 -37.12
N THR A 16 20.62 -17.07 -36.57
CA THR A 16 20.08 -17.78 -35.40
C THR A 16 20.08 -16.82 -34.21
N LEU A 17 18.92 -16.28 -33.87
CA LEU A 17 18.72 -15.53 -32.64
C LEU A 17 18.60 -16.54 -31.50
N LEU A 18 19.70 -16.75 -30.76
CA LEU A 18 19.68 -17.48 -29.49
C LEU A 18 18.95 -16.60 -28.47
N LEU A 19 17.69 -16.94 -28.19
CA LEU A 19 16.94 -16.45 -27.03
C LEU A 19 17.57 -17.05 -25.77
N VAL A 20 18.33 -16.25 -25.04
CA VAL A 20 18.77 -16.57 -23.68
C VAL A 20 17.65 -16.11 -22.73
N PRO A 21 16.98 -17.02 -21.98
CA PRO A 21 16.03 -16.59 -20.98
C PRO A 21 16.78 -15.95 -19.80
N ALA A 22 16.53 -14.67 -19.56
CA ALA A 22 16.98 -13.98 -18.36
C ALA A 22 16.17 -14.50 -17.16
N ALA A 23 16.73 -15.48 -16.45
CA ALA A 23 16.24 -15.88 -15.14
C ALA A 23 16.54 -14.77 -14.13
N VAL A 24 15.51 -14.07 -13.67
CA VAL A 24 15.63 -13.18 -12.50
C VAL A 24 15.67 -14.08 -11.26
N ALA A 25 16.87 -14.30 -10.74
CA ALA A 25 17.09 -15.02 -9.51
C ALA A 25 16.71 -14.15 -8.31
N ALA A 26 15.70 -14.57 -7.55
CA ALA A 26 15.40 -14.05 -6.22
C ALA A 26 16.52 -14.48 -5.27
N LEU A 27 17.36 -13.54 -4.86
CA LEU A 27 18.46 -13.78 -3.94
C LEU A 27 17.92 -13.84 -2.51
N CYS A 28 17.67 -15.04 -2.00
CA CYS A 28 17.44 -15.30 -0.58
C CYS A 28 18.79 -15.40 0.13
N CYS A 29 19.18 -14.37 0.89
CA CYS A 29 20.32 -14.47 1.81
C CYS A 29 19.86 -15.14 3.12
N ALA A 30 20.07 -16.45 3.22
CA ALA A 30 20.09 -17.18 4.48
C ALA A 30 21.49 -17.04 5.10
N GLY A 31 21.60 -16.27 6.19
CA GLY A 31 22.82 -16.19 7.00
C GLY A 31 22.89 -17.35 7.98
N CYS A 32 23.74 -18.34 7.68
CA CYS A 32 24.25 -19.30 8.67
C CYS A 32 25.59 -18.78 9.21
N GLY A 33 25.72 -18.70 10.52
CA GLY A 33 26.99 -18.49 11.21
C GLY A 33 27.05 -19.37 12.46
N THR A 34 27.91 -20.39 12.43
CA THR A 34 28.22 -21.28 13.55
C THR A 34 29.70 -21.18 13.93
N GLY A 35 29.96 -20.95 15.23
CA GLY A 35 31.14 -21.41 16.02
C GLY A 35 32.47 -20.70 15.77
N ALA A 36 33.39 -20.50 16.71
CA ALA A 36 33.55 -20.82 18.14
C ALA A 36 34.67 -19.87 18.66
N GLY A 37 34.64 -19.34 19.88
CA GLY A 37 35.21 -19.96 21.09
C GLY A 37 36.25 -19.03 21.73
N GLY A 38 36.21 -18.85 23.05
CA GLY A 38 37.18 -18.02 23.78
C GLY A 38 36.73 -17.64 25.20
N SER A 39 36.98 -18.55 26.14
CA SER A 39 36.69 -18.44 27.59
C SER A 39 37.52 -17.35 28.29
N GLY A 40 36.97 -16.74 29.35
CA GLY A 40 37.75 -15.88 30.24
C GLY A 40 36.98 -15.22 31.40
N THR A 41 36.86 -15.97 32.50
CA THR A 41 36.83 -15.54 33.92
C THR A 41 35.67 -14.72 34.50
N ALA A 42 35.14 -15.28 35.59
CA ALA A 42 34.13 -14.77 36.50
C ALA A 42 34.62 -13.64 37.43
N SER A 43 33.68 -12.84 37.92
CA SER A 43 33.76 -12.24 39.26
C SER A 43 32.34 -12.09 39.83
N GLU A 44 32.14 -12.71 40.99
CA GLU A 44 30.94 -12.64 41.83
C GLU A 44 30.83 -11.29 42.56
N GLY A 45 29.61 -10.80 42.75
CA GLY A 45 29.30 -9.67 43.62
C GLY A 45 27.79 -9.60 43.91
N ARG A 46 27.43 -9.86 45.18
CA ARG A 46 26.09 -10.12 45.75
C ARG A 46 25.04 -8.99 45.66
N PRO A 47 23.75 -9.30 45.97
CA PRO A 47 22.58 -8.46 45.68
C PRO A 47 21.96 -7.72 46.89
N GLY A 48 21.09 -6.76 46.58
CA GLY A 48 19.96 -6.31 47.41
C GLY A 48 19.71 -4.78 47.36
N PRO A 49 18.53 -4.26 47.78
CA PRO A 49 17.25 -4.93 48.07
C PRO A 49 16.01 -4.28 47.42
N ASP A 50 14.87 -4.95 47.63
CA ASP A 50 13.50 -4.69 47.18
C ASP A 50 12.77 -3.45 47.75
N ARG A 51 11.74 -3.05 46.97
CA ARG A 51 10.39 -2.54 47.34
C ARG A 51 10.18 -1.06 47.72
N PRO A 52 8.92 -0.54 47.70
CA PRO A 52 7.66 -1.06 47.11
C PRO A 52 6.82 -0.02 46.32
N ALA A 53 5.81 -0.54 45.62
CA ALA A 53 4.64 0.17 45.12
C ALA A 53 3.73 0.70 46.25
N ALA A 54 3.07 1.82 46.03
CA ALA A 54 1.95 2.30 46.84
C ALA A 54 0.79 2.76 45.95
N ALA A 55 -0.33 2.05 46.09
CA ALA A 55 -1.66 2.48 45.70
C ALA A 55 -2.20 3.49 46.73
N GLY A 56 -3.09 4.38 46.29
CA GLY A 56 -3.82 5.30 47.16
C GLY A 56 -5.12 5.75 46.50
N GLU A 57 -6.19 4.99 46.75
CA GLU A 57 -7.56 5.48 46.68
C GLU A 57 -7.87 6.25 47.97
N HIS A 58 -8.50 7.42 47.87
CA HIS A 58 -9.31 7.97 48.96
C HIS A 58 -10.53 8.71 48.43
N THR A 59 -11.68 8.19 48.85
CA THR A 59 -13.05 8.70 48.71
C THR A 59 -13.35 9.89 49.61
N ALA A 60 -14.01 10.89 49.00
CA ALA A 60 -15.15 11.71 49.45
C ALA A 60 -15.29 12.20 50.92
N THR A 61 -15.44 13.52 51.04
CA THR A 61 -16.37 14.17 52.00
C THR A 61 -17.04 15.39 51.34
N ALA A 62 -18.38 15.39 51.25
CA ALA A 62 -19.24 16.56 51.01
C ALA A 62 -19.53 17.25 52.37
N ARG A 63 -19.81 18.55 52.51
CA ARG A 63 -21.04 19.31 52.14
C ARG A 63 -20.96 20.74 52.80
N PRO A 64 -21.96 21.64 52.70
CA PRO A 64 -22.28 22.61 51.64
C PRO A 64 -22.12 24.10 52.07
N GLY A 65 -22.17 25.04 51.11
CA GLY A 65 -22.23 26.48 51.38
C GLY A 65 -22.78 27.25 50.17
N ASP A 66 -23.86 27.97 50.41
CA ASP A 66 -24.76 28.71 49.52
C ASP A 66 -24.20 30.07 49.05
N GLY A 67 -24.77 30.65 47.99
CA GLY A 67 -24.62 32.06 47.62
C GLY A 67 -24.20 32.33 46.18
N GLY A 68 -25.17 32.70 45.33
CA GLY A 68 -25.04 32.86 43.89
C GLY A 68 -24.23 34.06 43.37
N THR A 69 -24.05 34.09 42.05
CA THR A 69 -24.36 35.20 41.13
C THR A 69 -24.06 34.75 39.69
N ASP A 70 -24.90 35.20 38.77
CA ASP A 70 -24.88 34.90 37.35
C ASP A 70 -23.56 35.34 36.67
N HIS A 71 -22.98 34.43 35.87
CA HIS A 71 -22.15 34.80 34.74
C HIS A 71 -22.34 33.79 33.60
N GLU A 72 -22.90 34.28 32.50
CA GLU A 72 -22.81 33.66 31.18
C GLU A 72 -21.35 33.35 30.88
N GLY A 73 -21.04 32.05 30.87
CA GLY A 73 -19.77 31.49 30.47
C GLY A 73 -20.01 30.44 29.40
N ASP A 74 -19.80 30.86 28.16
CA ASP A 74 -19.65 30.02 26.97
C ASP A 74 -18.60 28.93 27.23
N ALA A 75 -19.06 27.75 27.64
CA ALA A 75 -18.27 26.53 27.68
C ALA A 75 -18.67 25.69 26.47
N GLY A 76 -18.03 26.00 25.35
CA GLY A 76 -18.08 25.22 24.12
C GLY A 76 -17.77 23.75 24.42
N ALA A 77 -18.81 22.94 24.47
CA ALA A 77 -18.68 21.53 24.18
C ALA A 77 -18.14 21.43 22.76
N GLU A 78 -16.88 21.01 22.64
CA GLU A 78 -16.23 20.74 21.36
C GLU A 78 -17.07 19.69 20.62
N ARG A 79 -17.97 20.21 19.79
CA ARG A 79 -18.87 19.41 18.99
C ARG A 79 -17.99 18.77 17.93
N ALA A 80 -17.83 17.45 18.01
CA ALA A 80 -17.24 16.67 16.93
C ALA A 80 -17.80 17.18 15.59
N PRO A 81 -16.96 17.40 14.56
CA PRO A 81 -17.41 18.04 13.34
C PRO A 81 -18.58 17.24 12.78
N ALA A 82 -19.67 17.93 12.49
CA ALA A 82 -20.87 17.34 11.95
C ALA A 82 -20.52 16.56 10.67
N ALA A 83 -20.66 15.23 10.72
CA ALA A 83 -20.63 14.42 9.52
C ALA A 83 -21.81 14.81 8.64
N GLY A 84 -21.52 15.26 7.41
CA GLY A 84 -22.46 15.09 6.30
C GLY A 84 -22.83 16.33 5.49
N GLY A 85 -21.92 16.77 4.62
CA GLY A 85 -22.24 17.75 3.57
C GLY A 85 -21.25 17.87 2.40
N GLY A 86 -20.27 16.97 2.27
CA GLY A 86 -19.23 17.07 1.25
C GLY A 86 -19.56 16.34 -0.06
N PRO A 87 -18.73 16.51 -1.09
CA PRO A 87 -18.95 15.95 -2.43
C PRO A 87 -18.99 14.42 -2.48
N LEU A 88 -18.52 13.73 -1.43
CA LEU A 88 -18.55 12.28 -1.29
C LEU A 88 -19.60 11.77 -0.30
N LYS A 89 -20.56 12.60 0.10
CA LYS A 89 -21.64 12.17 1.00
C LYS A 89 -22.35 10.92 0.44
N GLY A 90 -22.42 9.89 1.27
CA GLY A 90 -23.07 8.62 0.92
C GLY A 90 -22.16 7.65 0.14
N LYS A 91 -20.92 8.04 -0.18
CA LYS A 91 -19.94 7.16 -0.82
C LYS A 91 -19.17 6.35 0.21
N VAL A 92 -18.85 5.11 -0.15
CA VAL A 92 -17.99 4.22 0.62
C VAL A 92 -16.69 4.02 -0.14
N VAL A 93 -15.57 4.36 0.49
CA VAL A 93 -14.23 4.18 -0.08
C VAL A 93 -13.44 3.22 0.80
N VAL A 94 -12.85 2.21 0.17
CA VAL A 94 -11.91 1.31 0.85
C VAL A 94 -10.49 1.76 0.54
N ILE A 95 -9.71 1.97 1.59
CA ILE A 95 -8.27 2.23 1.49
C ILE A 95 -7.54 1.03 2.10
N ASP A 96 -6.66 0.44 1.32
CA ASP A 96 -5.88 -0.75 1.68
C ASP A 96 -4.41 -0.33 1.79
N PRO A 97 -3.92 0.02 3.01
CA PRO A 97 -2.50 0.21 3.19
C PRO A 97 -1.80 -1.14 3.03
N GLY A 98 -0.98 -1.25 1.98
CA GLY A 98 -0.26 -2.46 1.62
C GLY A 98 0.60 -2.99 2.77
N HIS A 99 0.66 -4.31 2.89
CA HIS A 99 1.39 -5.03 3.94
C HIS A 99 0.86 -4.72 5.36
N ASN A 100 1.58 -5.17 6.38
CA ASN A 100 1.34 -4.84 7.77
C ASN A 100 2.69 -4.64 8.48
N PRO A 101 2.82 -3.60 9.35
CA PRO A 101 4.09 -3.27 10.02
C PRO A 101 4.76 -4.43 10.77
N ALA A 102 3.99 -5.38 11.30
CA ALA A 102 4.49 -6.51 12.07
C ALA A 102 4.67 -7.80 11.27
N ASN A 103 4.38 -7.81 9.95
CA ASN A 103 4.52 -9.02 9.10
C ASN A 103 5.92 -9.66 9.19
N ARG A 104 6.98 -8.86 9.38
CA ARG A 104 8.37 -9.36 9.52
C ARG A 104 8.56 -10.34 10.68
N ASP A 105 7.72 -10.23 11.71
CA ASP A 105 7.77 -11.05 12.92
C ASP A 105 6.84 -12.29 12.81
N HIS A 106 6.11 -12.43 11.68
CA HIS A 106 5.07 -13.43 11.44
C HIS A 106 5.25 -14.16 10.09
N ALA A 107 6.49 -14.50 9.75
CA ALA A 107 6.84 -15.06 8.45
C ALA A 107 6.07 -16.36 8.10
N LYS A 108 5.75 -17.20 9.09
CA LYS A 108 5.01 -18.46 8.86
C LYS A 108 3.55 -18.19 8.49
N GLU A 109 2.93 -17.25 9.16
CA GLU A 109 1.53 -16.90 8.99
C GLU A 109 1.28 -16.22 7.64
N ILE A 110 2.17 -15.29 7.25
CA ILE A 110 2.07 -14.58 5.97
C ILE A 110 2.45 -15.48 4.77
N ALA A 111 3.30 -16.49 4.96
CA ALA A 111 3.67 -17.45 3.91
C ALA A 111 2.58 -18.48 3.60
N ARG A 112 1.53 -18.59 4.43
CA ARG A 112 0.41 -19.51 4.20
C ARG A 112 -0.26 -19.20 2.86
N GLN A 113 -0.42 -20.21 2.02
CA GLN A 113 -1.04 -20.04 0.71
C GLN A 113 -2.54 -19.78 0.82
N VAL A 114 -3.04 -18.78 0.11
CA VAL A 114 -4.46 -18.41 -0.03
C VAL A 114 -4.90 -18.53 -1.49
N ASP A 115 -6.21 -18.66 -1.69
CA ASP A 115 -6.81 -18.66 -3.03
C ASP A 115 -6.88 -17.23 -3.56
N VAL A 116 -6.33 -16.98 -4.74
CA VAL A 116 -6.38 -15.67 -5.40
C VAL A 116 -7.29 -15.67 -6.63
N GLY A 117 -8.21 -16.64 -6.69
CA GLY A 117 -9.24 -16.80 -7.71
C GLY A 117 -8.77 -17.58 -8.92
N ASN A 118 -7.57 -17.29 -9.44
CA ASN A 118 -6.98 -17.99 -10.59
C ASN A 118 -5.65 -18.70 -10.30
N ALA A 119 -5.18 -18.65 -9.05
CA ALA A 119 -3.94 -19.27 -8.57
C ALA A 119 -3.94 -19.38 -7.03
N ARG A 120 -2.83 -19.86 -6.46
CA ARG A 120 -2.50 -19.73 -5.04
C ARG A 120 -1.32 -18.78 -4.87
N LYS A 121 -1.34 -17.95 -3.83
CA LYS A 121 -0.23 -17.07 -3.45
C LYS A 121 -0.12 -17.01 -1.93
N GLU A 122 1.00 -16.50 -1.43
CA GLU A 122 1.19 -16.20 -0.01
C GLU A 122 0.07 -15.28 0.49
N CYS A 123 -0.31 -15.47 1.77
CA CYS A 123 -1.31 -14.66 2.46
C CYS A 123 -0.95 -13.18 2.40
N ASP A 124 0.28 -12.82 2.75
CA ASP A 124 0.79 -11.45 2.67
C ASP A 124 2.32 -11.50 2.53
N THR A 125 2.96 -10.34 2.34
CA THR A 125 4.41 -10.20 2.36
C THR A 125 4.82 -9.07 3.31
N THR A 126 6.10 -8.96 3.62
CA THR A 126 6.61 -7.85 4.45
C THR A 126 6.61 -6.50 3.73
N GLY A 127 6.51 -6.50 2.40
CA GLY A 127 6.85 -5.35 1.56
C GLY A 127 8.35 -5.11 1.46
N THR A 128 8.72 -4.07 0.74
CA THR A 128 10.11 -3.61 0.57
C THR A 128 10.50 -2.57 1.64
N SER A 129 11.65 -1.92 1.46
CA SER A 129 12.10 -0.81 2.29
C SER A 129 12.98 0.14 1.48
N THR A 130 13.22 1.33 2.01
CA THR A 130 14.37 2.12 1.55
C THR A 130 15.68 1.45 1.95
N ASN A 131 16.79 1.90 1.35
CA ASN A 131 18.13 1.43 1.72
C ASN A 131 18.50 1.78 3.17
N ASP A 132 17.93 2.87 3.70
CA ASP A 132 18.11 3.31 5.09
C ASP A 132 17.09 2.66 6.07
N GLY A 133 16.29 1.70 5.59
CA GLY A 133 15.41 0.88 6.43
C GLY A 133 14.01 1.45 6.70
N TYR A 134 13.57 2.49 5.99
CA TYR A 134 12.16 2.92 6.07
C TYR A 134 11.27 1.90 5.35
N ALA A 135 10.47 1.15 6.12
CA ALA A 135 9.66 0.05 5.63
C ALA A 135 8.46 0.53 4.80
N GLU A 136 8.13 -0.21 3.74
CA GLU A 136 6.95 0.03 2.91
C GLU A 136 5.66 0.06 3.74
N ALA A 137 5.46 -0.93 4.61
CA ALA A 137 4.27 -1.01 5.47
C ALA A 137 4.06 0.25 6.35
N SER A 138 5.15 0.90 6.76
CA SER A 138 5.08 2.16 7.52
C SER A 138 4.73 3.35 6.62
N PHE A 139 5.25 3.36 5.39
CA PHE A 139 4.93 4.35 4.37
C PHE A 139 3.44 4.28 3.97
N THR A 140 2.96 3.10 3.60
CA THR A 140 1.59 2.89 3.11
C THR A 140 0.58 3.25 4.17
N LEU A 141 0.82 2.87 5.43
CA LEU A 141 -0.07 3.19 6.55
C LEU A 141 -0.14 4.70 6.84
N ASP A 142 0.98 5.42 6.77
CA ASP A 142 0.97 6.89 6.95
C ASP A 142 0.19 7.59 5.82
N VAL A 143 0.44 7.24 4.55
CA VAL A 143 -0.28 7.83 3.41
C VAL A 143 -1.76 7.47 3.45
N ALA A 144 -2.11 6.23 3.78
CA ALA A 144 -3.50 5.79 3.90
C ALA A 144 -4.26 6.60 4.97
N ARG A 145 -3.66 6.79 6.16
CA ARG A 145 -4.27 7.60 7.23
C ARG A 145 -4.49 9.05 6.82
N ARG A 146 -3.55 9.64 6.10
CA ARG A 146 -3.71 11.00 5.53
C ARG A 146 -4.84 11.04 4.50
N ALA A 147 -4.89 10.08 3.58
CA ALA A 147 -5.93 10.00 2.56
C ALA A 147 -7.32 9.81 3.19
N ARG A 148 -7.43 8.97 4.24
CA ARG A 148 -8.66 8.81 5.03
C ARG A 148 -9.17 10.14 5.57
N THR A 149 -8.30 10.92 6.22
CA THR A 149 -8.69 12.22 6.79
C THR A 149 -9.26 13.15 5.71
N LEU A 150 -8.65 13.18 4.52
CA LEU A 150 -9.11 14.01 3.41
C LEU A 150 -10.45 13.51 2.85
N LEU A 151 -10.59 12.22 2.59
CA LEU A 151 -11.82 11.62 2.09
C LEU A 151 -13.00 11.75 3.07
N GLN A 152 -12.74 11.59 4.37
CA GLN A 152 -13.74 11.80 5.43
C GLN A 152 -14.17 13.26 5.52
N LYS A 153 -13.23 14.21 5.36
CA LYS A 153 -13.54 15.65 5.27
C LYS A 153 -14.47 15.95 4.09
N GLU A 154 -14.35 15.19 2.99
CA GLU A 154 -15.25 15.27 1.84
C GLU A 154 -16.57 14.49 2.01
N GLY A 155 -16.77 13.83 3.15
CA GLY A 155 -18.03 13.17 3.49
C GLY A 155 -18.11 11.68 3.12
N ALA A 156 -17.02 11.06 2.67
CA ALA A 156 -16.98 9.63 2.41
C ALA A 156 -16.96 8.83 3.72
N LYS A 157 -17.62 7.67 3.72
CA LYS A 157 -17.34 6.61 4.68
C LYS A 157 -16.07 5.90 4.22
N VAL A 158 -15.00 5.96 5.01
CA VAL A 158 -13.73 5.28 4.70
C VAL A 158 -13.63 3.99 5.51
N VAL A 159 -13.36 2.87 4.84
CA VAL A 159 -13.10 1.56 5.44
C VAL A 159 -11.64 1.20 5.18
N PHE A 160 -10.91 0.82 6.23
CA PHE A 160 -9.55 0.30 6.09
C PHE A 160 -9.55 -1.22 6.06
N THR A 161 -8.64 -1.80 5.29
CA THR A 161 -8.35 -3.24 5.37
C THR A 161 -7.56 -3.59 6.64
N GLN A 162 -6.71 -2.66 7.10
CA GLN A 162 -5.96 -2.71 8.37
C GLN A 162 -5.53 -1.30 8.79
N ASP A 163 -5.32 -1.08 10.09
CA ASP A 163 -4.83 0.21 10.62
C ASP A 163 -3.62 0.04 11.55
N GLY A 164 -2.77 -0.96 11.29
CA GLY A 164 -1.59 -1.29 12.12
C GLY A 164 -1.93 -1.89 13.49
N ASP A 165 -3.16 -2.39 13.64
CA ASP A 165 -3.78 -2.90 14.87
C ASP A 165 -3.84 -4.44 14.91
N ARG A 166 -3.25 -5.11 13.92
CA ARG A 166 -3.20 -6.57 13.80
C ARG A 166 -1.76 -7.07 13.89
N PRO A 167 -1.52 -8.27 14.46
CA PRO A 167 -0.18 -8.86 14.52
C PRO A 167 0.40 -9.13 13.14
N TYR A 168 -0.42 -9.51 12.15
CA TYR A 168 -0.02 -9.68 10.75
C TYR A 168 -1.24 -9.60 9.82
N GLY A 169 -0.99 -9.56 8.50
CA GLY A 169 -2.03 -9.51 7.49
C GLY A 169 -2.90 -8.25 7.61
N PRO A 170 -4.17 -8.27 7.16
CA PRO A 170 -4.92 -9.40 6.62
C PRO A 170 -4.33 -9.98 5.34
N CYS A 171 -4.73 -11.20 5.02
CA CYS A 171 -4.30 -11.83 3.78
C CYS A 171 -4.90 -11.13 2.55
N VAL A 172 -4.28 -11.25 1.38
CA VAL A 172 -4.70 -10.57 0.14
C VAL A 172 -6.14 -10.90 -0.31
N ASP A 173 -6.63 -12.10 0.01
CA ASP A 173 -8.01 -12.54 -0.19
C ASP A 173 -8.97 -11.85 0.78
N GLU A 174 -8.62 -11.79 2.06
CA GLU A 174 -9.38 -11.05 3.09
C GLU A 174 -9.44 -9.54 2.76
N ARG A 175 -8.34 -8.95 2.30
CA ARG A 175 -8.29 -7.54 1.86
C ARG A 175 -9.24 -7.24 0.71
N ALA A 176 -9.39 -8.16 -0.25
CA ALA A 176 -10.37 -8.03 -1.32
C ALA A 176 -11.80 -8.16 -0.78
N GLU A 177 -12.04 -9.12 0.11
CA GLU A 177 -13.38 -9.38 0.64
C GLU A 177 -13.90 -8.26 1.54
N ILE A 178 -13.02 -7.57 2.30
CA ILE A 178 -13.38 -6.34 3.03
C ILE A 178 -14.01 -5.32 2.09
N GLY A 179 -13.42 -5.10 0.92
CA GLY A 179 -13.95 -4.15 -0.06
C GLY A 179 -15.30 -4.57 -0.63
N ASN A 180 -15.45 -5.87 -0.88
CA ASN A 180 -16.69 -6.44 -1.38
C ASN A 180 -17.84 -6.35 -0.37
N THR A 181 -17.57 -6.73 0.89
CA THR A 181 -18.54 -6.71 2.00
C THR A 181 -18.95 -5.29 2.35
N ALA A 182 -18.02 -4.33 2.22
CA ALA A 182 -18.33 -2.91 2.42
C ALA A 182 -19.22 -2.32 1.32
N HIS A 183 -19.44 -3.04 0.22
CA HIS A 183 -20.08 -2.51 -1.00
C HIS A 183 -19.46 -1.18 -1.45
N ALA A 184 -18.13 -1.11 -1.44
CA ALA A 184 -17.42 0.13 -1.73
C ALA A 184 -17.68 0.63 -3.15
N ASP A 185 -17.83 1.95 -3.30
CA ASP A 185 -17.91 2.61 -4.60
C ASP A 185 -16.52 2.63 -5.28
N ALA A 186 -15.45 2.66 -4.49
CA ALA A 186 -14.06 2.56 -4.96
C ALA A 186 -13.16 1.92 -3.90
N ALA A 187 -12.17 1.16 -4.34
CA ALA A 187 -11.11 0.62 -3.50
C ALA A 187 -9.72 0.95 -4.06
N LEU A 188 -8.79 1.34 -3.18
CA LEU A 188 -7.41 1.64 -3.54
C LEU A 188 -6.45 0.92 -2.60
N SER A 189 -5.55 0.12 -3.16
CA SER A 189 -4.35 -0.36 -2.44
C SER A 189 -3.21 0.63 -2.61
N ILE A 190 -2.58 1.05 -1.53
CA ILE A 190 -1.44 1.97 -1.53
C ILE A 190 -0.19 1.16 -1.23
N HIS A 191 0.81 1.26 -2.11
CA HIS A 191 2.08 0.53 -2.07
C HIS A 191 3.26 1.43 -2.47
N ALA A 192 4.48 0.91 -2.30
CA ALA A 192 5.66 1.44 -2.95
C ALA A 192 6.56 0.29 -3.43
N ASP A 193 7.21 0.47 -4.58
CA ASP A 193 7.90 -0.62 -5.26
C ASP A 193 9.36 -0.75 -4.82
N GLY A 194 9.98 -1.88 -5.18
CA GLY A 194 11.41 -2.12 -5.08
C GLY A 194 12.01 -2.55 -6.40
N ALA A 195 12.66 -1.63 -7.11
CA ALA A 195 13.34 -1.87 -8.38
C ALA A 195 14.80 -1.37 -8.36
N ALA A 196 15.60 -1.70 -9.37
CA ALA A 196 17.00 -1.27 -9.44
C ALA A 196 17.18 0.25 -9.35
N ALA A 197 18.31 0.72 -8.80
CA ALA A 197 18.61 2.16 -8.75
C ALA A 197 18.58 2.80 -10.15
N GLY A 198 18.04 4.02 -10.26
CA GLY A 198 17.75 4.69 -11.54
C GLY A 198 16.35 4.41 -12.09
N ASN A 199 15.70 3.34 -11.64
CA ASN A 199 14.27 3.12 -11.87
C ASN A 199 13.47 3.95 -10.87
N ARG A 200 12.58 4.80 -11.37
CA ARG A 200 11.85 5.77 -10.55
C ARG A 200 10.47 6.05 -11.12
N GLY A 201 9.62 6.63 -10.29
CA GLY A 201 8.28 7.08 -10.65
C GLY A 201 7.19 6.13 -10.19
N PHE A 202 5.96 6.64 -10.20
CA PHE A 202 4.77 5.94 -9.73
C PHE A 202 4.10 5.16 -10.86
N HIS A 203 3.30 4.15 -10.52
CA HIS A 203 2.37 3.55 -11.47
C HIS A 203 1.10 3.05 -10.77
N VAL A 204 0.00 3.02 -11.51
CA VAL A 204 -1.29 2.50 -11.07
C VAL A 204 -1.55 1.18 -11.77
N ILE A 205 -1.66 0.11 -10.99
CA ILE A 205 -2.00 -1.22 -11.47
C ILE A 205 -3.52 -1.38 -11.47
N ARG A 206 -4.07 -1.73 -12.63
CA ARG A 206 -5.50 -2.01 -12.83
C ARG A 206 -5.73 -3.46 -13.26
N PRO A 207 -6.92 -4.03 -12.99
CA PRO A 207 -7.22 -5.41 -13.37
C PRO A 207 -7.33 -5.55 -14.89
N GLY A 208 -6.65 -6.55 -15.44
CA GLY A 208 -7.00 -7.14 -16.72
C GLY A 208 -8.26 -7.99 -16.61
N VAL A 209 -8.79 -8.43 -17.76
CA VAL A 209 -9.95 -9.34 -17.78
C VAL A 209 -9.50 -10.74 -17.36
N VAL A 210 -10.07 -11.23 -16.26
CA VAL A 210 -9.93 -12.60 -15.75
C VAL A 210 -11.33 -13.18 -15.60
N HIS A 211 -11.50 -14.40 -16.13
CA HIS A 211 -12.71 -15.20 -15.93
C HIS A 211 -12.30 -16.66 -15.82
N SER A 212 -11.69 -17.01 -14.68
CA SER A 212 -11.18 -18.35 -14.42
C SER A 212 -11.12 -18.62 -12.92
N GLY A 213 -11.34 -19.88 -12.53
CA GLY A 213 -11.48 -20.28 -11.13
C GLY A 213 -12.57 -19.47 -10.42
N GLY A 214 -12.24 -18.89 -9.27
CA GLY A 214 -13.11 -17.99 -8.51
C GLY A 214 -13.07 -16.52 -8.93
N ALA A 215 -12.22 -16.14 -9.89
CA ALA A 215 -12.06 -14.75 -10.32
C ALA A 215 -12.96 -14.39 -11.51
N ASP A 216 -13.68 -13.25 -11.39
CA ASP A 216 -14.40 -12.61 -12.49
C ASP A 216 -14.28 -11.08 -12.39
N THR A 217 -13.32 -10.52 -13.13
CA THR A 217 -13.03 -9.07 -13.10
C THR A 217 -13.77 -8.30 -14.19
N ARG A 218 -14.56 -8.96 -15.06
CA ARG A 218 -15.17 -8.34 -16.25
C ARG A 218 -16.01 -7.10 -15.91
N LYS A 219 -16.73 -7.14 -14.80
CA LYS A 219 -17.58 -6.02 -14.34
C LYS A 219 -16.77 -4.84 -13.79
N ILE A 220 -15.56 -5.07 -13.30
CA ILE A 220 -14.74 -4.04 -12.65
C ILE A 220 -13.63 -3.50 -13.55
N THR A 221 -13.24 -4.17 -14.64
CA THR A 221 -12.14 -3.72 -15.52
C THR A 221 -12.39 -2.32 -16.10
N GLY A 222 -13.62 -2.01 -16.55
CA GLY A 222 -13.98 -0.69 -17.06
C GLY A 222 -13.90 0.39 -15.98
N PRO A 223 -14.70 0.31 -14.90
CA PRO A 223 -14.66 1.28 -13.81
C PRO A 223 -13.28 1.44 -13.15
N SER A 224 -12.50 0.34 -13.02
CA SER A 224 -11.16 0.41 -12.42
C SER A 224 -10.15 1.10 -13.35
N ARG A 225 -10.34 1.02 -14.68
CA ARG A 225 -9.56 1.84 -15.61
C ARG A 225 -9.85 3.33 -15.39
N ASP A 226 -11.13 3.69 -15.29
CA ASP A 226 -11.51 5.10 -15.15
C ASP A 226 -11.00 5.66 -13.80
N LEU A 227 -11.09 4.87 -12.73
CA LEU A 227 -10.44 5.17 -11.43
C LEU A 227 -8.91 5.35 -11.57
N ALA A 228 -8.24 4.45 -12.31
CA ALA A 228 -6.80 4.55 -12.52
C ALA A 228 -6.40 5.83 -13.26
N ASP A 229 -7.15 6.21 -14.30
CA ASP A 229 -6.87 7.39 -15.12
C ASP A 229 -7.01 8.69 -14.29
N HIS A 230 -8.04 8.78 -13.43
CA HIS A 230 -8.19 9.90 -12.49
C HIS A 230 -7.04 9.96 -11.48
N LEU A 231 -6.63 8.80 -10.92
CA LEU A 231 -5.52 8.73 -9.96
C LEU A 231 -4.21 9.16 -10.60
N VAL A 232 -3.88 8.69 -11.81
CA VAL A 232 -2.67 9.09 -12.53
C VAL A 232 -2.62 10.61 -12.68
N GLY A 233 -3.69 11.23 -13.19
CA GLY A 233 -3.73 12.68 -13.41
C GLY A 233 -3.57 13.49 -12.14
N ARG A 234 -4.30 13.13 -11.08
CA ARG A 234 -4.29 13.86 -9.80
C ARG A 234 -3.03 13.61 -8.99
N PHE A 235 -2.47 12.41 -9.04
CA PHE A 235 -1.22 12.09 -8.37
C PHE A 235 -0.05 12.89 -8.97
N VAL A 236 0.05 12.98 -10.30
CA VAL A 236 1.03 13.85 -10.98
C VAL A 236 0.85 15.30 -10.56
N ALA A 237 -0.39 15.81 -10.61
CA ALA A 237 -0.67 17.21 -10.30
C ALA A 237 -0.30 17.58 -8.85
N ALA A 238 -0.56 16.70 -7.90
CA ALA A 238 -0.29 16.97 -6.49
C ALA A 238 1.18 16.78 -6.10
N THR A 239 1.84 15.74 -6.63
CA THR A 239 3.20 15.35 -6.19
C THR A 239 4.31 15.88 -7.07
N GLY A 240 4.03 16.15 -8.35
CA GLY A 240 5.05 16.39 -9.38
C GLY A 240 5.81 15.13 -9.80
N SER A 241 5.46 13.94 -9.28
CA SER A 241 6.13 12.69 -9.63
C SER A 241 5.82 12.28 -11.06
N ALA A 242 6.84 11.78 -11.75
CA ALA A 242 6.70 11.22 -13.09
C ALA A 242 6.15 9.78 -13.03
N PRO A 243 5.44 9.32 -14.08
CA PRO A 243 5.24 7.91 -14.33
C PRO A 243 6.51 7.06 -14.24
N ALA A 244 6.36 5.83 -13.79
CA ALA A 244 7.44 4.86 -13.69
C ALA A 244 8.16 4.67 -15.04
N ASN A 245 9.49 4.72 -15.02
CA ASN A 245 10.33 4.53 -16.22
C ASN A 245 10.76 3.07 -16.45
N TYR A 246 10.27 2.14 -15.63
CA TYR A 246 10.74 0.75 -15.58
C TYR A 246 9.61 -0.29 -15.69
N ILE A 247 8.36 0.13 -15.61
CA ILE A 247 7.19 -0.74 -15.70
C ILE A 247 6.03 -0.02 -16.38
N GLY A 248 5.14 -0.78 -17.01
CA GLY A 248 4.05 -0.26 -17.83
C GLY A 248 4.53 0.42 -19.12
N THR A 249 3.65 1.19 -19.74
CA THR A 249 3.90 1.83 -21.04
C THR A 249 4.40 3.28 -20.92
N GLY A 250 5.01 3.66 -19.79
CA GLY A 250 5.42 5.04 -19.50
C GLY A 250 4.28 6.03 -19.22
N LYS A 251 3.03 5.54 -19.12
CA LYS A 251 1.82 6.34 -18.82
C LYS A 251 1.42 6.31 -17.35
N GLY A 252 2.19 5.62 -16.50
CA GLY A 252 1.86 5.42 -15.08
C GLY A 252 0.73 4.40 -14.91
N LEU A 253 0.51 3.55 -15.91
CA LEU A 253 -0.53 2.52 -15.92
C LEU A 253 0.10 1.17 -16.20
N ASP A 254 -0.30 0.18 -15.42
CA ASP A 254 0.05 -1.22 -15.59
C ASP A 254 -1.22 -2.08 -15.51
N THR A 255 -1.38 -3.05 -16.42
CA THR A 255 -2.57 -3.91 -16.44
C THR A 255 -2.15 -5.34 -16.15
N ARG A 256 -2.66 -5.88 -15.04
CA ARG A 256 -2.22 -7.18 -14.51
C ARG A 256 -3.39 -8.11 -14.23
N THR A 257 -3.12 -9.42 -14.28
CA THR A 257 -4.10 -10.50 -14.08
C THR A 257 -3.69 -11.47 -12.97
N ASP A 258 -2.65 -11.15 -12.22
CA ASP A 258 -2.03 -12.05 -11.24
C ASP A 258 -2.14 -11.55 -9.79
N LEU A 259 -2.75 -10.39 -9.53
CA LEU A 259 -2.87 -9.85 -8.17
C LEU A 259 -4.20 -10.28 -7.54
N GLY A 260 -4.14 -11.08 -6.47
CA GLY A 260 -5.34 -11.59 -5.78
C GLY A 260 -6.28 -10.49 -5.28
N GLY A 261 -5.71 -9.40 -4.76
CA GLY A 261 -6.49 -8.23 -4.35
C GLY A 261 -7.31 -7.62 -5.49
N LEU A 262 -6.87 -7.73 -6.75
CA LEU A 262 -7.61 -7.30 -7.94
C LEU A 262 -8.56 -8.40 -8.44
N ASN A 263 -8.05 -9.63 -8.57
CA ASN A 263 -8.79 -10.76 -9.15
C ASN A 263 -10.04 -11.14 -8.34
N LEU A 264 -10.00 -10.95 -7.03
CA LEU A 264 -11.11 -11.25 -6.10
C LEU A 264 -12.02 -10.04 -5.83
N SER A 265 -11.69 -8.87 -6.37
CA SER A 265 -12.52 -7.66 -6.17
C SER A 265 -13.80 -7.73 -7.01
N ARG A 266 -14.91 -7.35 -6.38
CA ARG A 266 -16.24 -7.17 -7.00
C ARG A 266 -16.61 -5.69 -7.13
N VAL A 267 -15.76 -4.80 -6.62
CA VAL A 267 -15.87 -3.34 -6.69
C VAL A 267 -14.73 -2.75 -7.52
N PRO A 268 -14.86 -1.52 -8.07
CA PRO A 268 -13.76 -0.86 -8.78
C PRO A 268 -12.51 -0.78 -7.87
N LYS A 269 -11.41 -1.39 -8.29
CA LYS A 269 -10.19 -1.48 -7.47
C LYS A 269 -8.92 -1.33 -8.30
N VAL A 270 -7.95 -0.60 -7.74
CA VAL A 270 -6.60 -0.42 -8.31
C VAL A 270 -5.55 -0.48 -7.20
N PHE A 271 -4.29 -0.67 -7.59
CA PHE A 271 -3.12 -0.49 -6.72
C PHE A 271 -2.36 0.74 -7.20
N LEU A 272 -1.88 1.56 -6.29
CA LEU A 272 -0.97 2.66 -6.58
C LEU A 272 0.37 2.36 -5.94
N GLU A 273 1.38 2.14 -6.78
CA GLU A 273 2.78 2.08 -6.41
C GLU A 273 3.34 3.50 -6.46
N CYS A 274 3.53 4.13 -5.29
CA CYS A 274 3.81 5.56 -5.19
C CYS A 274 5.20 5.99 -5.67
N GLY A 275 6.12 5.04 -5.82
CA GLY A 275 7.52 5.27 -6.22
C GLY A 275 8.39 4.06 -5.88
N ASN A 276 9.67 4.09 -6.27
CA ASN A 276 10.63 3.03 -5.98
C ASN A 276 11.41 3.31 -4.68
N MET A 277 11.19 2.54 -3.63
CA MET A 277 11.92 2.69 -2.35
C MET A 277 13.43 2.44 -2.47
N ARG A 278 13.87 1.71 -3.49
CA ARG A 278 15.29 1.36 -3.71
C ARG A 278 16.05 2.41 -4.54
N ASP A 279 15.36 3.41 -5.09
CA ASP A 279 15.98 4.58 -5.72
C ASP A 279 16.06 5.74 -4.74
N ALA A 280 17.22 6.40 -4.66
CA ALA A 280 17.45 7.45 -3.68
C ALA A 280 16.55 8.69 -3.86
N LYS A 281 16.13 9.01 -5.09
CA LYS A 281 15.29 10.19 -5.35
C LYS A 281 13.85 9.94 -4.95
N ASP A 282 13.31 8.78 -5.31
CA ASP A 282 11.99 8.38 -4.85
C ASP A 282 11.99 8.15 -3.33
N ALA A 283 13.01 7.50 -2.75
CA ALA A 283 13.14 7.32 -1.31
C ALA A 283 13.13 8.66 -0.53
N ALA A 284 13.77 9.71 -1.06
CA ALA A 284 13.72 11.05 -0.45
C ALA A 284 12.30 11.63 -0.42
N HIS A 285 11.50 11.37 -1.46
CA HIS A 285 10.09 11.75 -1.48
C HIS A 285 9.25 10.91 -0.51
N LEU A 286 9.41 9.58 -0.54
CA LEU A 286 8.62 8.67 0.29
C LEU A 286 8.88 8.87 1.79
N THR A 287 10.10 9.27 2.17
CA THR A 287 10.46 9.58 3.57
C THR A 287 10.10 11.01 4.00
N ASP A 288 9.79 11.91 3.07
CA ASP A 288 9.35 13.28 3.36
C ASP A 288 7.85 13.33 3.76
N PRO A 289 7.50 13.74 4.99
CA PRO A 289 6.10 13.87 5.42
C PRO A 289 5.29 14.89 4.61
N ALA A 290 5.92 15.96 4.09
CA ALA A 290 5.23 16.93 3.26
C ALA A 290 4.89 16.35 1.89
N TRP A 291 5.78 15.56 1.31
CA TRP A 291 5.49 14.82 0.07
C TRP A 291 4.40 13.75 0.30
N ARG A 292 4.44 13.00 1.41
CA ARG A 292 3.36 12.04 1.76
C ARG A 292 1.99 12.72 1.89
N GLN A 293 1.95 13.95 2.39
CA GLN A 293 0.71 14.73 2.42
C GLN A 293 0.22 15.10 1.01
N LYS A 294 1.13 15.46 0.10
CA LYS A 294 0.79 15.70 -1.32
C LYS A 294 0.29 14.44 -2.02
N ALA A 295 0.95 13.30 -1.78
CA ALA A 295 0.54 12.00 -2.29
C ALA A 295 -0.90 11.65 -1.84
N ALA A 296 -1.18 11.82 -0.54
CA ALA A 296 -2.52 11.63 0.01
C ALA A 296 -3.57 12.58 -0.60
N ALA A 297 -3.20 13.84 -0.88
CA ALA A 297 -4.08 14.79 -1.56
C ALA A 297 -4.39 14.36 -3.00
N GLY A 298 -3.36 13.97 -3.77
CA GLY A 298 -3.56 13.45 -5.14
C GLY A 298 -4.41 12.18 -5.17
N ILE A 299 -4.27 11.30 -4.17
CA ILE A 299 -5.12 10.11 -3.98
C ILE A 299 -6.57 10.52 -3.73
N ALA A 300 -6.81 11.40 -2.76
CA ALA A 300 -8.15 11.84 -2.41
C ALA A 300 -8.84 12.53 -3.60
N GLU A 301 -8.15 13.47 -4.26
CA GLU A 301 -8.68 14.14 -5.46
C GLU A 301 -8.94 13.18 -6.63
N GLY A 302 -8.10 12.17 -6.81
CA GLY A 302 -8.28 11.14 -7.84
C GLY A 302 -9.53 10.31 -7.60
N ILE A 303 -9.71 9.82 -6.37
CA ILE A 303 -10.92 9.08 -5.96
C ILE A 303 -12.15 9.98 -6.07
N THR A 304 -12.06 11.23 -5.63
CA THR A 304 -13.17 12.18 -5.70
C THR A 304 -13.58 12.48 -7.13
N GLY A 305 -12.61 12.66 -8.04
CA GLY A 305 -12.89 12.81 -9.46
C GLY A 305 -13.66 11.61 -10.00
N PHE A 306 -13.14 10.39 -9.77
CA PHE A 306 -13.79 9.16 -10.22
C PHE A 306 -15.24 9.01 -9.70
N LEU A 307 -15.47 9.29 -8.41
CA LEU A 307 -16.79 9.10 -7.79
C LEU A 307 -17.83 10.17 -8.17
N ARG A 308 -17.40 11.27 -8.80
CA ARG A 308 -18.26 12.37 -9.21
C ARG A 308 -18.54 12.43 -10.71
N GLY A 309 -17.74 11.74 -11.53
CA GLY A 309 -17.76 11.85 -12.99
C GLY A 309 -17.04 13.09 -13.47
#